data_AF-A0A1I7YBL5-F1
#
_entry.id   AF-A0A1I7YBL5-F1
#
_cell.length_a   1.000
_cell.length_b   1.000
_cell.length_c   1.000
_cell.angle_alpha   90.00
_cell.angle_beta   90.00
_cell.angle_gamma   90.00
#
_symmetry.space_group_name_H-M   'P 1'
#
loop_
_entity.id
_entity.type
_entity.pdbx_description
1 polymer ?
#
loop_
_entity_poly.entity_id
_entity_poly.type
_entity_poly.pdbx_seq_one_letter_code
_entity_poly.pdbx_strand_id
1 'polypeptide(L)'
;KVIVRLSDFKSNEYANLIGGKLYEPEEENPMLGFRGASRYISESFRDCFELECRALKRVRDEMGLTNVEIMVPFVRTLGEASQVVDLLAENGLGRGVNGLRVIMMCELPSNAILADEFLEYFDGFSIGSNDLTQLTLGLDRDSGIIAHLFDERNPAVKKLLANAIQACNKAGKYI
;
A
#
# COMPACT_ATOMS: atom_id res chain seq x y z
N LYS A 1 4.61 1.25 18.78
CA LYS A 1 3.70 0.78 17.71
C LYS A 1 4.55 0.24 16.57
N VAL A 2 4.12 -0.82 15.90
CA VAL A 2 4.82 -1.42 14.77
C VAL A 2 3.83 -1.47 13.62
N ILE A 3 4.12 -0.78 12.52
CA ILE A 3 3.27 -0.78 11.33
C ILE A 3 3.87 -1.79 10.36
N VAL A 4 3.15 -2.88 10.09
CA VAL A 4 3.58 -3.93 9.17
C VAL A 4 2.96 -3.66 7.81
N ARG A 5 3.81 -3.36 6.83
CA ARG A 5 3.40 -3.27 5.43
C ARG A 5 3.13 -4.67 4.89
N LEU A 6 1.97 -4.86 4.28
CA LEU A 6 1.65 -6.07 3.52
C LEU A 6 2.60 -6.24 2.33
N SER A 7 2.61 -7.45 1.77
CA SER A 7 3.49 -7.83 0.67
C SER A 7 3.37 -6.89 -0.55
N ASP A 8 4.43 -6.13 -0.81
CA ASP A 8 4.46 -5.09 -1.85
C ASP A 8 5.37 -5.45 -3.03
N PHE A 9 5.52 -6.74 -3.30
CA PHE A 9 6.35 -7.22 -4.41
C PHE A 9 5.67 -6.95 -5.75
N LYS A 10 6.48 -6.51 -6.70
CA LYS A 10 6.17 -6.50 -8.13
C LYS A 10 6.15 -7.93 -8.67
N SER A 11 5.48 -8.14 -9.80
CA SER A 11 5.43 -9.43 -10.51
C SER A 11 6.83 -10.02 -10.78
N ASN A 12 7.77 -9.18 -11.23
CA ASN A 12 9.15 -9.60 -11.48
C ASN A 12 9.92 -10.04 -10.22
N GLU A 13 9.59 -9.48 -9.04
CA GLU A 13 10.18 -9.88 -7.76
C GLU A 13 9.63 -11.24 -7.32
N TYR A 14 8.31 -11.45 -7.45
CA TYR A 14 7.69 -12.75 -7.23
C TYR A 14 8.22 -13.82 -8.21
N ALA A 15 8.44 -13.46 -9.47
CA ALA A 15 8.95 -14.36 -10.50
C ALA A 15 10.34 -14.92 -10.16
N ASN A 16 11.12 -14.19 -9.36
CA ASN A 16 12.46 -14.59 -8.90
C ASN A 16 12.44 -15.56 -7.72
N LEU A 17 11.28 -15.79 -7.09
CA LEU A 17 11.13 -16.84 -6.07
C LEU A 17 11.16 -18.23 -6.72
N ILE A 18 11.47 -19.26 -5.93
CA ILE A 18 11.46 -20.65 -6.40
C ILE A 18 10.05 -21.00 -6.89
N GLY A 19 9.92 -21.30 -8.18
CA GLY A 19 8.63 -21.60 -8.82
C GLY A 19 7.81 -20.38 -9.28
N GLY A 20 8.26 -19.16 -8.98
CA GLY A 20 7.50 -17.92 -9.25
C GLY A 20 7.19 -17.67 -10.72
N LYS A 21 8.12 -17.99 -11.63
CA LYS A 21 7.95 -17.82 -13.08
C LYS A 21 6.72 -18.55 -13.68
N LEU A 22 6.19 -19.56 -12.99
CA LEU A 22 5.00 -20.29 -13.45
C LEU A 22 3.70 -19.53 -13.18
N TYR A 23 3.71 -18.57 -12.25
CA TYR A 23 2.52 -17.87 -11.78
C TYR A 23 2.53 -16.38 -12.12
N GLU A 24 3.71 -15.81 -12.37
CA GLU A 24 3.86 -14.38 -12.60
C GLU A 24 3.92 -14.05 -14.09
N PRO A 25 2.99 -13.24 -14.62
CA PRO A 25 3.04 -12.78 -16.00
C PRO A 25 4.25 -11.86 -16.21
N GLU A 26 4.81 -11.87 -17.41
CA GLU A 26 5.78 -10.85 -17.81
C GLU A 26 5.05 -9.54 -18.07
N GLU A 27 5.50 -8.48 -17.39
CA GLU A 27 4.97 -7.13 -17.54
C GLU A 27 6.07 -6.20 -18.06
N GLU A 28 5.76 -5.42 -19.10
CA GLU A 28 6.68 -4.41 -19.64
C GLU A 28 7.06 -3.35 -18.59
N ASN A 29 6.15 -3.03 -17.67
CA ASN A 29 6.35 -2.02 -16.62
C ASN A 29 5.93 -2.57 -15.24
N PRO A 30 6.76 -3.40 -14.58
CA PRO A 30 6.41 -4.02 -13.31
C PRO A 30 6.10 -3.01 -12.19
N MET A 31 6.66 -1.79 -12.26
CA MET A 31 6.36 -0.71 -11.31
C MET A 31 4.88 -0.30 -11.34
N LEU A 32 4.23 -0.37 -12.50
CA LEU A 32 2.83 0.01 -12.73
C LEU A 32 1.88 -1.20 -12.79
N GLY A 33 2.41 -2.40 -12.62
CA GLY A 33 1.75 -3.67 -12.91
C GLY A 33 0.98 -4.30 -11.75
N PHE A 34 0.88 -5.63 -11.76
CA PHE A 34 0.07 -6.43 -10.85
C PHE A 34 0.68 -6.54 -9.44
N ARG A 35 0.40 -5.55 -8.58
CA ARG A 35 0.91 -5.44 -7.19
C ARG A 35 -0.05 -4.72 -6.23
N GLY A 36 0.28 -4.76 -4.94
CA GLY A 36 -0.46 -4.10 -3.86
C GLY A 36 -1.95 -4.46 -3.82
N ALA A 37 -2.81 -3.47 -3.56
CA ALA A 37 -4.25 -3.70 -3.40
C ALA A 37 -4.89 -4.47 -4.56
N SER A 38 -4.56 -4.12 -5.82
CA SER A 38 -5.10 -4.81 -7.01
C SER A 38 -4.75 -6.31 -7.02
N ARG A 39 -3.56 -6.67 -6.52
CA ARG A 39 -3.14 -8.07 -6.40
C ARG A 39 -3.91 -8.79 -5.29
N TYR A 40 -4.09 -8.16 -4.13
CA TYR A 40 -4.78 -8.80 -2.99
C TYR A 40 -6.24 -9.16 -3.31
N ILE A 41 -6.94 -8.27 -4.00
CA ILE A 41 -8.37 -8.46 -4.30
C ILE A 41 -8.62 -9.39 -5.50
N SER A 42 -7.59 -9.67 -6.31
CA SER A 42 -7.68 -10.56 -7.47
C SER A 42 -7.99 -12.00 -7.05
N GLU A 43 -8.95 -12.63 -7.74
CA GLU A 43 -9.31 -14.03 -7.50
C GLU A 43 -8.11 -14.97 -7.68
N SER A 44 -7.21 -14.67 -8.62
CA SER A 44 -6.04 -15.50 -8.90
C SER A 44 -4.98 -15.51 -7.78
N PHE A 45 -5.04 -14.56 -6.85
CA PHE A 45 -4.05 -14.40 -5.79
C PHE A 45 -4.69 -14.37 -4.38
N ARG A 46 -6.02 -14.44 -4.29
CA ARG A 46 -6.76 -14.27 -3.02
C ARG A 46 -6.27 -15.23 -1.93
N ASP A 47 -6.13 -16.52 -2.24
CA ASP A 47 -5.65 -17.53 -1.29
C ASP A 47 -4.27 -17.20 -0.71
N CYS A 48 -3.38 -16.58 -1.50
CA CYS A 48 -2.07 -16.12 -1.05
C CYS A 48 -2.18 -14.94 -0.09
N PHE A 49 -3.10 -14.01 -0.34
CA PHE A 49 -3.36 -12.90 0.58
C PHE A 49 -3.95 -13.40 1.91
N GLU A 50 -4.85 -14.38 1.89
CA GLU A 50 -5.42 -14.99 3.09
C GLU A 50 -4.35 -15.68 3.97
N LEU A 51 -3.29 -16.21 3.37
CA LEU A 51 -2.12 -16.72 4.12
C LEU A 51 -1.42 -15.60 4.91
N GLU A 52 -1.23 -14.43 4.30
CA GLU A 52 -0.64 -13.26 4.96
C GLU A 52 -1.55 -12.74 6.09
N CYS A 53 -2.86 -12.67 5.85
CA CYS A 53 -3.86 -12.33 6.87
C CYS A 53 -3.83 -13.29 8.07
N ARG A 54 -3.77 -14.60 7.83
CA ARG A 54 -3.67 -15.60 8.91
C ARG A 54 -2.43 -15.39 9.77
N ALA A 55 -1.30 -15.06 9.17
CA ALA A 55 -0.07 -14.77 9.91
C ALA A 55 -0.23 -13.53 10.80
N LEU A 56 -0.78 -12.43 10.27
CA LEU A 56 -1.03 -11.21 11.03
C LEU A 56 -2.05 -11.41 12.16
N LYS A 57 -3.12 -12.15 11.88
CA LYS A 57 -4.14 -12.49 12.88
C LYS A 57 -3.52 -13.26 14.04
N ARG A 58 -2.70 -14.26 13.75
CA ARG A 58 -1.97 -15.03 14.76
C ARG A 58 -1.06 -14.14 15.63
N VAL A 59 -0.28 -13.26 14.99
CA VAL A 59 0.60 -12.32 15.70
C VAL A 59 -0.18 -11.44 16.68
N ARG A 60 -1.34 -10.93 16.28
CA ARG A 60 -2.12 -10.02 17.13
C ARG A 60 -2.96 -10.75 18.17
N ASP A 61 -3.69 -11.78 17.76
CA ASP A 61 -4.77 -12.37 18.56
C ASP A 61 -4.28 -13.55 19.42
N GLU A 62 -3.28 -14.32 18.95
CA GLU A 62 -2.74 -15.45 19.72
C GLU A 62 -1.47 -15.05 20.49
N MET A 63 -0.54 -14.32 19.85
CA MET A 63 0.69 -13.88 20.52
C MET A 63 0.50 -12.62 21.37
N GLY A 64 -0.66 -11.96 21.26
CA GLY A 64 -1.00 -10.77 22.05
C GLY A 64 -0.28 -9.48 21.63
N LEU A 65 0.36 -9.45 20.45
CA LEU A 65 1.12 -8.29 19.95
C LEU A 65 0.19 -7.24 19.30
N THR A 66 -0.70 -6.67 20.10
CA THR A 66 -1.71 -5.69 19.66
C THR A 66 -1.13 -4.34 19.24
N ASN A 67 0.16 -4.11 19.49
CA ASN A 67 0.92 -2.96 18.99
C ASN A 67 1.20 -3.01 17.47
N VAL A 68 0.87 -4.12 16.81
CA VAL A 68 0.95 -4.29 15.36
C VAL A 68 -0.27 -3.68 14.68
N GLU A 69 -0.01 -2.73 13.78
CA GLU A 69 -0.96 -2.10 12.84
C GLU A 69 -0.66 -2.62 11.43
N ILE A 70 -1.66 -2.66 10.54
CA ILE A 70 -1.50 -3.13 9.16
C ILE A 70 -1.37 -1.93 8.24
N MET A 71 -0.45 -1.99 7.27
CA MET A 71 -0.36 -1.00 6.21
C MET A 71 -0.59 -1.63 4.83
N VAL A 72 -1.55 -1.07 4.08
CA VAL A 72 -1.90 -1.51 2.73
C VAL A 72 -1.14 -0.65 1.69
N PRO A 73 -0.25 -1.24 0.88
CA PRO A 73 0.44 -0.55 -0.20
C PRO A 73 -0.37 -0.52 -1.50
N PHE A 74 0.03 0.40 -2.37
CA PHE A 74 -0.35 0.52 -3.78
C PHE A 74 -1.88 0.52 -4.03
N VAL A 75 -2.63 1.22 -3.19
CA VAL A 75 -4.07 1.42 -3.35
C VAL A 75 -4.30 2.52 -4.39
N ARG A 76 -4.80 2.19 -5.58
CA ARG A 76 -4.92 3.13 -6.71
C ARG A 76 -6.22 3.91 -6.70
N THR A 77 -7.30 3.24 -6.32
CA THR A 77 -8.67 3.78 -6.39
C THR A 77 -9.44 3.58 -5.10
N LEU A 78 -10.48 4.40 -4.89
CA LEU A 78 -11.39 4.25 -3.75
C LEU A 78 -12.11 2.88 -3.75
N GLY A 79 -12.39 2.33 -4.94
CA GLY A 79 -12.97 0.99 -5.07
C GLY A 79 -12.02 -0.09 -4.57
N GLU A 80 -10.72 0.02 -4.84
CA GLU A 80 -9.72 -0.89 -4.25
C GLU A 80 -9.59 -0.69 -2.74
N ALA A 81 -9.66 0.56 -2.26
CA ALA A 81 -9.62 0.87 -0.82
C ALA A 81 -10.77 0.19 -0.05
N SER A 82 -12.00 0.25 -0.56
CA SER A 82 -13.13 -0.46 0.05
C SER A 82 -12.90 -1.97 0.02
N GLN A 83 -12.63 -2.54 -1.15
CA GLN A 83 -12.50 -3.99 -1.33
C GLN A 83 -11.40 -4.61 -0.46
N VAL A 84 -10.24 -3.95 -0.31
CA VAL A 84 -9.15 -4.48 0.51
C VAL A 84 -9.46 -4.40 2.01
N VAL A 85 -10.16 -3.36 2.45
CA VAL A 85 -10.59 -3.23 3.86
C VAL A 85 -11.67 -4.26 4.18
N ASP A 86 -12.62 -4.47 3.27
CA ASP A 86 -13.65 -5.50 3.41
C ASP A 86 -13.02 -6.90 3.44
N LEU A 87 -12.07 -7.18 2.54
CA LEU A 87 -11.36 -8.46 2.48
C LEU A 87 -10.52 -8.73 3.75
N LEU A 88 -9.88 -7.70 4.31
CA LEU A 88 -9.21 -7.80 5.61
C LEU A 88 -10.22 -8.16 6.71
N ALA A 89 -11.40 -7.51 6.72
CA ALA A 89 -12.44 -7.79 7.69
C ALA A 89 -13.01 -9.21 7.57
N GLU A 90 -13.24 -9.70 6.35
CA GLU A 90 -13.65 -11.08 6.06
C GLU A 90 -12.63 -12.10 6.59
N ASN A 91 -11.34 -11.76 6.55
CA ASN A 91 -10.25 -12.54 7.12
C ASN A 91 -10.05 -12.32 8.63
N GLY A 92 -10.98 -11.64 9.31
CA GLY A 92 -10.95 -11.42 10.76
C GLY A 92 -9.95 -10.36 11.22
N LEU A 93 -9.56 -9.46 10.32
CA LEU A 93 -8.69 -8.28 10.54
C LEU A 93 -9.45 -6.98 10.25
N GLY A 94 -10.64 -6.83 10.84
CA GLY A 94 -11.45 -5.63 10.70
C GLY A 94 -10.92 -4.44 11.50
N ARG A 95 -11.02 -3.24 10.94
CA ARG A 95 -10.65 -1.98 11.62
C ARG A 95 -11.41 -1.83 12.94
N GLY A 96 -10.70 -1.51 14.02
CA GLY A 96 -11.24 -1.40 15.38
C GLY A 96 -11.40 -2.74 16.12
N VAL A 97 -11.42 -3.88 15.43
CA VAL A 97 -11.52 -5.20 16.06
C VAL A 97 -10.20 -5.51 16.77
N ASN A 98 -10.28 -5.85 18.06
CA ASN A 98 -9.10 -6.01 18.92
C ASN A 98 -8.15 -4.78 18.83
N GLY A 99 -8.71 -3.57 18.65
CA GLY A 99 -7.95 -2.33 18.51
C GLY A 99 -7.09 -2.23 17.24
N LEU A 100 -7.34 -3.06 16.23
CA LEU A 100 -6.59 -3.03 14.97
C LEU A 100 -6.76 -1.68 14.28
N ARG A 101 -5.63 -1.11 13.85
CA ARG A 101 -5.59 0.05 12.97
C ARG A 101 -5.09 -0.36 11.59
N VAL A 102 -5.68 0.22 10.56
CA VAL A 102 -5.33 -0.03 9.16
C VAL A 102 -4.87 1.29 8.53
N ILE A 103 -3.61 1.33 8.13
CA ILE A 103 -2.93 2.47 7.53
C ILE A 103 -2.85 2.25 6.02
N MET A 104 -2.92 3.32 5.24
CA MET A 104 -2.63 3.24 3.80
C MET A 104 -1.25 3.82 3.51
N MET A 105 -0.48 3.16 2.65
CA MET A 105 0.70 3.79 2.09
C MET A 105 0.26 4.83 1.05
N CYS A 106 0.51 6.11 1.33
CA CYS A 106 0.20 7.21 0.43
C CYS A 106 1.36 7.41 -0.55
N GLU A 107 1.27 6.73 -1.69
CA GLU A 107 2.39 6.61 -2.63
C GLU A 107 2.00 6.82 -4.10
N LEU A 108 0.71 6.92 -4.42
CA LEU A 108 0.25 7.34 -5.75
C LEU A 108 -0.24 8.79 -5.72
N PRO A 109 -0.11 9.55 -6.83
CA PRO A 109 -0.66 10.89 -6.92
C PRO A 109 -2.17 10.96 -6.63
N SER A 110 -2.94 9.93 -7.03
CA SER A 110 -4.37 9.82 -6.70
C SER A 110 -4.62 9.84 -5.19
N ASN A 111 -3.75 9.22 -4.40
CA ASN A 111 -3.87 9.14 -2.94
C ASN A 111 -3.77 10.52 -2.29
N ALA A 112 -2.88 11.37 -2.82
CA ALA A 112 -2.70 12.73 -2.33
C ALA A 112 -3.77 13.71 -2.85
N ILE A 113 -4.31 13.46 -4.05
CA ILE A 113 -5.38 14.28 -4.64
C ILE A 113 -6.73 14.00 -3.96
N LEU A 114 -7.04 12.74 -3.69
CA LEU A 114 -8.27 12.27 -3.06
C LEU A 114 -8.04 11.87 -1.59
N ALA A 115 -7.18 12.61 -0.90
CA ALA A 115 -6.69 12.24 0.42
C ALA A 115 -7.81 12.17 1.46
N ASP A 116 -8.77 13.11 1.42
CA ASP A 116 -9.93 13.11 2.32
C ASP A 116 -10.78 11.84 2.11
N GLU A 117 -11.02 11.44 0.86
CA GLU A 117 -11.85 10.30 0.49
C GLU A 117 -11.18 8.96 0.83
N PHE A 118 -9.89 8.81 0.56
CA PHE A 118 -9.16 7.61 0.98
C PHE A 118 -9.13 7.48 2.51
N LEU A 119 -9.04 8.59 3.24
CA LEU A 119 -9.05 8.57 4.70
C LEU A 119 -10.35 8.01 5.28
N GLU A 120 -11.46 7.92 4.56
CA GLU A 120 -12.68 7.28 5.08
C GLU A 120 -12.42 5.78 5.41
N TYR A 121 -11.57 5.13 4.62
CA TYR A 121 -11.26 3.70 4.70
C TYR A 121 -10.10 3.37 5.66
N PHE A 122 -9.23 4.34 5.96
CA PHE A 122 -8.00 4.10 6.74
C PHE A 122 -7.89 4.96 8.02
N ASP A 123 -7.10 4.53 8.98
CA ASP A 123 -6.83 5.23 10.25
C ASP A 123 -5.71 6.27 10.16
N GLY A 124 -5.15 6.44 8.96
CA GLY A 124 -4.07 7.35 8.64
C GLY A 124 -3.27 6.88 7.44
N PHE A 125 -2.25 7.66 7.11
CA PHE A 125 -1.35 7.39 6.00
C PHE A 125 0.09 7.18 6.48
N SER A 126 0.89 6.51 5.65
CA SER A 126 2.34 6.59 5.69
C SER A 126 2.83 6.92 4.30
N ILE A 127 3.60 7.99 4.15
CA ILE A 127 3.98 8.47 2.82
C ILE A 127 5.08 7.59 2.22
N GLY A 128 4.78 6.95 1.09
CA GLY A 128 5.77 6.31 0.24
C GLY A 128 6.41 7.31 -0.71
N SER A 129 7.33 8.13 -0.22
CA SER A 129 7.90 9.25 -0.99
C SER A 129 8.66 8.81 -2.25
N ASN A 130 9.22 7.60 -2.25
CA ASN A 130 9.89 7.02 -3.41
C ASN A 130 8.93 6.83 -4.60
N ASP A 131 7.89 6.03 -4.43
CA ASP A 131 6.90 5.76 -5.48
C ASP A 131 6.09 7.02 -5.80
N LEU A 132 5.77 7.85 -4.79
CA LEU A 132 5.10 9.13 -5.02
C LEU A 132 5.93 10.03 -5.95
N THR A 133 7.24 10.11 -5.73
CA THR A 133 8.13 10.92 -6.58
C THR A 133 8.23 10.35 -7.98
N GLN A 134 8.42 9.03 -8.12
CA GLN A 134 8.49 8.35 -9.41
C GLN A 134 7.22 8.59 -10.24
N LEU A 135 6.05 8.39 -9.65
CA LEU A 135 4.77 8.53 -10.34
C LEU A 135 4.38 9.98 -10.59
N THR A 136 4.79 10.92 -9.72
CA THR A 136 4.54 12.35 -9.92
C THR A 136 5.40 12.92 -11.04
N LEU A 137 6.64 12.46 -11.16
CA LEU A 137 7.61 12.97 -12.13
C LEU A 137 7.71 12.12 -13.41
N GLY A 138 7.05 10.96 -13.45
CA GLY A 138 7.12 10.03 -14.59
C GLY A 138 8.50 9.41 -14.76
N LEU A 139 9.12 8.98 -13.67
CA LEU A 139 10.49 8.48 -13.63
C LEU A 139 10.53 7.03 -13.12
N ASP A 140 11.40 6.24 -13.72
CA ASP A 140 11.92 5.02 -13.09
C ASP A 140 13.30 5.35 -12.51
N ARG A 141 13.46 5.22 -11.19
CA ARG A 141 14.74 5.52 -10.53
C ARG A 141 15.83 4.50 -10.87
N ASP A 142 15.44 3.29 -11.28
CA ASP A 142 16.38 2.25 -11.68
C ASP A 142 16.92 2.52 -13.10
N SER A 143 16.28 3.43 -13.85
CA SER A 143 16.79 3.93 -15.13
C SER A 143 17.90 4.95 -14.92
N GLY A 144 19.15 4.50 -15.02
CA GLY A 144 20.34 5.35 -14.90
C GLY A 144 20.41 6.54 -15.89
N ILE A 145 19.56 6.55 -16.93
CA ILE A 145 19.46 7.64 -17.91
C ILE A 145 18.76 8.86 -17.30
N ILE A 146 17.69 8.66 -16.54
CA ILE A 146 16.81 9.72 -16.03
C ILE A 146 16.77 9.82 -14.50
N ALA A 147 17.42 8.90 -13.79
CA ALA A 147 17.46 8.87 -12.32
C ALA A 147 17.95 10.18 -11.68
N HIS A 148 18.75 10.98 -12.39
CA HIS A 148 19.21 12.28 -11.93
C HIS A 148 18.09 13.33 -11.76
N LEU A 149 16.90 13.08 -12.33
CA LEU A 149 15.71 13.92 -12.17
C LEU A 149 14.90 13.57 -10.90
N PHE A 150 15.24 12.48 -10.22
CA PHE A 150 14.57 12.07 -8.98
C PHE A 150 14.91 13.04 -7.84
N ASP A 151 13.92 13.80 -7.39
CA ASP A 151 14.03 14.64 -6.18
C ASP A 151 12.69 14.66 -5.44
N GLU A 152 12.64 14.04 -4.27
CA GLU A 152 11.46 14.03 -3.39
C GLU A 152 11.08 15.44 -2.90
N ARG A 153 11.99 16.40 -3.01
CA ARG A 153 11.79 17.81 -2.64
C ARG A 153 11.29 18.65 -3.81
N ASN A 154 11.06 18.05 -4.98
CA ASN A 154 10.50 18.72 -6.14
C ASN A 154 9.18 19.44 -5.76
N PRO A 155 8.91 20.65 -6.26
CA PRO A 155 7.70 21.39 -5.93
C PRO A 155 6.39 20.63 -6.19
N ALA A 156 6.33 19.78 -7.22
CA ALA A 156 5.17 18.94 -7.50
C ALA A 156 4.95 17.90 -6.40
N VAL A 157 6.01 17.20 -6.01
CA VAL A 157 5.97 16.20 -4.93
C VAL A 157 5.60 16.86 -3.60
N LYS A 158 6.22 17.98 -3.26
CA LYS A 158 5.90 18.74 -2.03
C LYS A 158 4.43 19.15 -1.94
N LYS A 159 3.79 19.52 -3.05
CA LYS A 159 2.35 19.82 -3.06
C LYS A 159 1.52 18.59 -2.69
N LEU A 160 1.86 17.42 -3.23
CA LEU A 160 1.16 16.17 -2.91
C LEU A 160 1.39 15.75 -1.45
N LEU A 161 2.63 15.85 -0.96
CA LEU A 161 2.95 15.62 0.46
C LEU A 161 2.12 16.54 1.37
N ALA A 162 2.08 17.84 1.05
CA ALA A 162 1.32 18.82 1.82
C ALA A 162 -0.18 18.50 1.85
N ASN A 163 -0.77 18.12 0.71
CA ASN A 163 -2.19 17.74 0.63
C ASN A 163 -2.49 16.53 1.53
N ALA A 164 -1.69 15.46 1.44
CA ALA A 164 -1.87 14.27 2.27
C ALA A 164 -1.75 14.59 3.78
N ILE A 165 -0.72 15.37 4.16
CA ILE A 165 -0.50 15.79 5.55
C ILE A 165 -1.67 16.64 6.07
N GLN A 166 -2.15 17.59 5.26
CA GLN A 166 -3.27 18.45 5.64
C GLN A 166 -4.55 17.64 5.85
N ALA A 167 -4.86 16.71 4.96
CA ALA A 167 -6.03 15.83 5.09
C ALA A 167 -5.96 15.00 6.38
N CYS A 168 -4.82 14.37 6.68
CA CYS A 168 -4.66 13.60 7.91
C CYS A 168 -4.77 14.47 9.17
N ASN A 169 -4.12 15.64 9.19
CA ASN A 169 -4.20 16.56 10.33
C ASN A 169 -5.63 17.07 10.56
N LYS A 170 -6.34 17.43 9.49
CA LYS A 170 -7.75 17.86 9.53
C LYS A 170 -8.65 16.76 10.08
N ALA A 171 -8.39 15.51 9.71
CA ALA A 171 -9.14 14.35 10.18
C ALA A 171 -8.70 13.83 11.57
N GLY A 172 -7.63 14.38 12.16
CA GLY A 172 -7.03 13.88 13.40
C GLY A 172 -6.46 12.45 13.27
N LYS A 173 -6.00 12.08 12.06
CA LYS A 173 -5.49 10.75 11.72
C LYS A 173 -3.97 10.73 11.61
N TYR A 174 -3.39 9.52 11.69
CA TYR A 174 -1.95 9.32 11.57
C TYR A 174 -1.44 9.74 10.18
N ILE A 175 -0.20 10.25 10.12
CA ILE A 175 0.55 10.59 8.90
C ILE A 175 2.02 10.27 9.10
#